data_AF-A0A2Z6R923-F1
#
_entry.id   AF-A0A2Z6R923-F1
#
_cell.length_a   1.000
_cell.length_b   1.000
_cell.length_c   1.000
_cell.angle_alpha   90.00
_cell.angle_beta   90.00
_cell.angle_gamma   90.00
#
_symmetry.space_group_name_H-M   'P 1'
#
loop_
_entity.id
_entity.type
_entity.pdbx_description
1 polymer ?
#
loop_
_entity_poly.entity_id
_entity_poly.type
_entity_poly.pdbx_seq_one_letter_code
_entity_poly.pdbx_strand_id
1 'polypeptide(L)'
;IFSKETTQYYPIPLRLGLEVMIQLNNNLFIIRIVRNVHSSLQPGYICEGKRQSSGINTSASAAITSVYQSIFDSKTKYAGLSYLGLDQPETAQKLLEGITFHPFIVELENITVFVSCLGKITISNTNKIGYAASLFHKYRRIQSVFYQHINKDFFVITIYQNSQIVAEYKDTSPNAIWNKTGILTSILGDTLFVINHSMTLDKIDQARQKLYSCQLPNQCMLTDWNNEIIMEHLYELYLKRNIRRSVEWRQIFQNWIQQKSNIIELYTHFGKVYDSNYVFQERELHAWCMMLRAAGYTNITPYNKDVSYNEFWTNAPDPEKNREIIAKLYAEGLLSVTSPAGALWDCFRSSYNANSKGIDGKTRILSIIAEKFTYKEIIEQLEVIINGPGCPALEKPIIVRSKMSEVKEKEFQLFFADKTNVNMSSYKIDAKTQLPVLYLKDQKSAFWEKFSATYPNGMKHTSFMFHLQNSCYKYRENLGGLCITCNDYGYQPFENLIELVTINFSNKIQRDQLIHELEWLRCHLKRDYERELFVNENGMADHVDCINHCLLFVFRECMHQHFSRCQECDKIFTLFKDLTDRLDAIHHPKLLEYQEQLICYLAHQTHKAYLNVQFNSILRKLDSYS
;
A
#
# COMPACT_ATOMS: atom_id res chain seq x y z
N ILE A 1 27.61 -16.35 18.64
CA ILE A 1 28.24 -17.48 19.39
C ILE A 1 27.63 -18.74 18.82
N PHE A 2 28.39 -19.65 18.20
CA PHE A 2 27.82 -20.89 17.65
C PHE A 2 28.61 -22.13 18.03
N SER A 3 27.85 -23.22 18.18
CA SER A 3 28.29 -24.58 18.45
C SER A 3 28.86 -25.24 17.18
N LYS A 4 29.60 -26.33 17.38
CA LYS A 4 30.31 -27.09 16.34
C LYS A 4 29.42 -28.01 15.49
N GLU A 5 28.11 -27.86 15.49
CA GLU A 5 27.23 -28.81 14.81
C GLU A 5 26.67 -28.20 13.53
N THR A 6 27.04 -28.84 12.42
CA THR A 6 26.69 -28.55 11.04
C THR A 6 25.18 -28.48 10.83
N THR A 7 24.62 -27.27 10.76
CA THR A 7 23.37 -27.01 10.04
C THR A 7 23.37 -25.59 9.48
N GLN A 8 22.76 -25.48 8.31
CA GLN A 8 22.70 -24.32 7.42
C GLN A 8 21.78 -23.22 7.99
N TYR A 9 22.06 -22.72 9.20
CA TYR A 9 21.26 -21.68 9.85
C TYR A 9 22.03 -20.38 10.00
N TYR A 10 21.35 -19.30 9.63
CA TYR A 10 21.76 -17.92 9.88
C TYR A 10 22.26 -17.75 11.32
N PRO A 11 23.24 -16.87 11.57
CA PRO A 11 23.64 -16.59 12.93
C PRO A 11 22.53 -15.81 13.67
N ILE A 12 21.67 -16.53 14.40
CA ILE A 12 20.59 -15.95 15.20
C ILE A 12 21.19 -15.28 16.45
N PRO A 13 20.97 -13.97 16.67
CA PRO A 13 21.43 -13.29 17.86
C PRO A 13 20.61 -13.72 19.08
N LEU A 14 21.25 -14.40 20.03
CA LEU A 14 20.64 -14.77 21.31
C LEU A 14 20.65 -13.56 22.26
N ARG A 15 19.46 -13.10 22.65
CA ARG A 15 19.29 -11.96 23.56
C ARG A 15 19.32 -12.42 25.02
N LEU A 16 19.93 -11.63 25.89
CA LEU A 16 19.80 -11.81 27.33
C LEU A 16 18.33 -11.58 27.74
N GLY A 17 17.82 -12.44 28.62
CA GLY A 17 16.41 -12.45 29.02
C GLY A 17 15.48 -13.18 28.04
N LEU A 18 15.99 -13.74 26.94
CA LEU A 18 15.17 -14.59 26.07
C LEU A 18 14.66 -15.80 26.86
N GLU A 19 13.34 -16.00 26.82
CA GLU A 19 12.66 -17.14 27.42
C GLU A 19 12.04 -18.01 26.34
N VAL A 20 12.29 -19.32 26.41
CA VAL A 20 11.72 -20.32 25.52
C VAL A 20 11.03 -21.38 26.34
N MET A 21 9.74 -21.57 26.11
CA MET A 21 8.95 -22.62 26.74
C MET A 21 8.95 -23.85 25.85
N ILE A 22 9.29 -25.00 26.43
CA ILE A 22 9.27 -26.30 25.76
C ILE A 22 8.46 -27.29 26.57
N GLN A 23 7.79 -28.22 25.90
CA GLN A 23 7.05 -29.29 26.54
C GLN A 23 7.78 -30.61 26.33
N LEU A 24 8.25 -31.23 27.42
CA LEU A 24 8.92 -32.53 27.40
C LEU A 24 8.15 -33.50 28.29
N ASN A 25 7.77 -34.66 27.74
CA ASN A 25 7.01 -35.68 28.46
C ASN A 25 5.77 -35.12 29.19
N ASN A 26 4.96 -34.31 28.49
CA ASN A 26 3.79 -33.60 29.02
C ASN A 26 4.05 -32.66 30.20
N ASN A 27 5.29 -32.20 30.38
CA ASN A 27 5.67 -31.26 31.41
C ASN A 27 6.34 -30.03 30.80
N LEU A 28 6.00 -28.86 31.33
CA LEU A 28 6.55 -27.58 30.87
C LEU A 28 7.93 -27.36 31.47
N PHE A 29 8.85 -26.98 30.59
CA PHE A 29 10.19 -26.50 30.92
C PHE A 29 10.35 -25.11 30.33
N ILE A 30 10.90 -24.19 31.12
CA ILE A 30 11.17 -22.81 30.71
C ILE A 30 12.68 -22.66 30.67
N ILE A 31 13.21 -22.23 29.53
CA ILE A 31 14.64 -21.96 29.35
C ILE A 31 14.84 -20.46 29.25
N ARG A 32 15.66 -19.90 30.13
CA ARG A 32 16.01 -18.48 30.15
C ARG A 32 17.50 -18.29 29.83
N ILE A 33 17.79 -17.39 28.90
CA ILE A 33 19.16 -16.96 28.59
C ILE A 33 19.56 -15.85 29.55
N VAL A 34 20.64 -16.06 30.30
CA VAL A 34 21.14 -15.13 31.31
C VAL A 34 22.61 -14.81 31.07
N ARG A 35 23.13 -13.81 31.78
CA ARG A 35 24.55 -13.50 31.74
C ARG A 35 25.33 -14.57 32.51
N ASN A 36 26.35 -15.16 31.90
CA ASN A 36 27.23 -16.08 32.60
C ASN A 36 28.23 -15.29 33.46
N VAL A 37 28.28 -15.61 34.76
CA VAL A 37 29.13 -14.94 35.73
C VAL A 37 30.61 -15.33 35.55
N HIS A 38 30.88 -16.53 35.04
CA HIS A 38 32.24 -17.07 34.88
C HIS A 38 32.82 -16.83 33.47
N SER A 39 31.99 -16.49 32.48
CA SER A 39 32.43 -16.20 31.12
C SER A 39 31.59 -15.08 30.52
N SER A 40 32.12 -13.86 30.50
CA SER A 40 31.43 -12.68 29.94
C SER A 40 31.13 -12.81 28.44
N LEU A 41 31.82 -13.70 27.75
CA LEU A 41 31.70 -13.93 26.31
C LEU A 41 30.80 -15.11 25.95
N GLN A 42 30.23 -15.81 26.95
CA GLN A 42 29.30 -16.91 26.73
C GLN A 42 27.98 -16.66 27.45
N PRO A 43 26.82 -16.94 26.84
CA PRO A 43 25.56 -16.90 27.55
C PRO A 43 25.52 -17.99 28.63
N GLY A 44 24.83 -17.69 29.71
CA GLY A 44 24.37 -18.68 30.68
C GLY A 44 22.95 -19.12 30.32
N TYR A 45 22.61 -20.36 30.67
CA TYR A 45 21.28 -20.92 30.43
C TYR A 45 20.74 -21.46 31.76
N ILE A 46 19.52 -21.05 32.10
CA ILE A 46 18.76 -21.60 33.22
C ILE A 46 17.58 -22.35 32.64
N CYS A 47 17.33 -23.57 33.11
CA CYS A 47 16.10 -24.29 32.84
C CYS A 47 15.32 -24.45 34.15
N GLU A 48 14.00 -24.30 34.08
CA GLU A 48 13.08 -24.46 35.20
C GLU A 48 11.92 -25.38 34.79
N GLY A 49 11.54 -26.31 35.67
CA GLY A 49 10.44 -27.24 35.44
C GLY A 49 10.00 -27.91 36.75
N LYS A 50 8.69 -28.10 36.97
CA LYS A 50 8.10 -28.66 38.22
C LYS A 50 8.77 -28.19 39.53
N ARG A 51 9.02 -26.89 39.68
CA ARG A 51 9.68 -26.27 40.86
C ARG A 51 11.17 -26.67 41.07
N GLN A 52 11.79 -27.31 40.09
CA GLN A 52 13.23 -27.55 40.05
C GLN A 52 13.89 -26.58 39.05
N SER A 53 15.16 -26.25 39.30
CA SER A 53 15.96 -25.36 38.45
C SER A 53 17.35 -25.95 38.25
N SER A 54 17.91 -25.79 37.05
CA SER A 54 19.27 -26.24 36.73
C SER A 54 20.37 -25.37 37.34
N GLY A 55 20.02 -24.18 37.84
CA GLY A 55 20.99 -23.10 37.98
C GLY A 55 21.59 -22.67 36.63
N ILE A 56 22.63 -21.82 36.67
CA ILE A 56 23.27 -21.27 35.46
C ILE A 56 24.22 -22.32 34.86
N ASN A 57 23.95 -22.74 33.63
CA ASN A 57 24.78 -23.64 32.85
C ASN A 57 25.40 -22.96 31.62
N THR A 58 26.49 -23.52 31.09
CA THR A 58 27.21 -23.01 29.91
C THR A 58 26.55 -23.38 28.58
N SER A 59 25.56 -24.28 28.59
CA SER A 59 24.79 -24.67 27.40
C SER A 59 23.33 -24.95 27.74
N ALA A 60 22.43 -24.70 26.78
CA ALA A 60 21.02 -25.06 26.89
C ALA A 60 20.82 -26.57 27.08
N SER A 61 21.63 -27.39 26.39
CA SER A 61 21.60 -28.86 26.52
C SER A 61 21.82 -29.31 27.96
N ALA A 62 22.84 -28.74 28.63
CA ALA A 62 23.16 -29.06 30.01
C ALA A 62 22.05 -28.60 30.96
N ALA A 63 21.50 -27.40 30.75
CA ALA A 63 20.41 -26.87 31.57
C ALA A 63 19.16 -27.77 31.51
N ILE A 64 18.68 -28.10 30.31
CA ILE A 64 17.49 -28.95 30.11
C ILE A 64 17.73 -30.34 30.67
N THR A 65 18.87 -30.94 30.33
CA THR A 65 19.23 -32.29 30.78
C THR A 65 19.25 -32.36 32.29
N SER A 66 19.85 -31.38 32.97
CA SER A 66 19.94 -31.35 34.44
C SER A 66 18.56 -31.36 35.10
N VAL A 67 17.61 -30.52 34.64
CA VAL A 67 16.25 -30.48 35.21
C VAL A 67 15.48 -31.74 34.85
N TYR A 68 15.58 -32.20 33.61
CA TYR A 68 14.83 -33.38 33.18
C TYR A 68 15.22 -34.62 33.98
N GLN A 69 16.52 -34.86 34.18
CA GLN A 69 17.01 -35.99 34.94
C GLN A 69 16.57 -35.92 36.40
N SER A 70 16.53 -34.72 36.99
CA SER A 70 16.10 -34.48 38.38
C SER A 70 14.57 -34.60 38.57
N ILE A 71 13.76 -34.45 37.52
CA ILE A 71 12.31 -34.63 37.57
C ILE A 71 11.89 -36.09 37.34
N PHE A 72 12.57 -36.79 36.45
CA PHE A 72 12.13 -38.11 35.95
C PHE A 72 13.08 -39.26 36.31
N ASP A 73 14.13 -39.02 37.10
CA ASP A 73 15.15 -39.99 37.47
C ASP A 73 15.69 -40.79 36.25
N SER A 74 15.91 -40.09 35.14
CA SER A 74 16.36 -40.68 33.88
C SER A 74 17.82 -40.31 33.58
N LYS A 75 18.43 -41.01 32.61
CA LYS A 75 19.75 -40.66 32.05
C LYS A 75 19.65 -39.98 30.67
N THR A 76 18.45 -39.58 30.27
CA THR A 76 18.19 -38.97 28.96
C THR A 76 18.96 -37.66 28.84
N LYS A 77 19.57 -37.41 27.67
CA LYS A 77 20.26 -36.15 27.34
C LYS A 77 19.51 -35.45 26.22
N TYR A 78 19.37 -34.14 26.33
CA TYR A 78 18.64 -33.32 25.36
C TYR A 78 19.59 -32.37 24.60
N ALA A 79 19.40 -32.29 23.29
CA ALA A 79 20.14 -31.38 22.41
C ALA A 79 19.51 -29.98 22.44
N GLY A 80 19.96 -29.13 23.37
CA GLY A 80 19.27 -27.89 23.72
C GLY A 80 19.04 -26.91 22.59
N LEU A 81 19.90 -26.84 21.56
CA LEU A 81 19.69 -25.94 20.42
C LEU A 81 18.50 -26.34 19.54
N SER A 82 18.28 -27.64 19.33
CA SER A 82 17.10 -28.16 18.62
C SER A 82 15.82 -27.90 19.41
N TYR A 83 15.87 -28.07 20.74
CA TYR A 83 14.70 -27.81 21.58
C TYR A 83 14.40 -26.31 21.76
N LEU A 84 15.37 -25.42 21.57
CA LEU A 84 15.10 -23.98 21.48
C LEU A 84 14.36 -23.59 20.19
N GLY A 85 14.16 -24.53 19.26
CA GLY A 85 13.48 -24.30 17.99
C GLY A 85 14.25 -23.38 17.05
N LEU A 86 15.55 -23.18 17.26
CA LEU A 86 16.39 -22.29 16.44
C LEU A 86 16.59 -22.83 15.02
N ASP A 87 16.34 -24.11 14.81
CA ASP A 87 16.28 -24.80 13.53
C ASP A 87 14.91 -24.65 12.83
N GLN A 88 13.86 -24.19 13.52
CA GLN A 88 12.56 -23.97 12.90
C GLN A 88 12.53 -22.61 12.21
N PRO A 89 12.27 -22.52 10.89
CA PRO A 89 12.27 -21.25 10.16
C PRO A 89 11.31 -20.22 10.75
N GLU A 90 10.15 -20.66 11.24
CA GLU A 90 9.12 -19.82 11.85
C GLU A 90 9.61 -19.16 13.16
N THR A 91 10.27 -19.95 14.01
CA THR A 91 10.86 -19.47 15.27
C THR A 91 12.04 -18.55 14.99
N ALA A 92 12.90 -18.91 14.03
CA ALA A 92 14.01 -18.07 13.59
C ALA A 92 13.50 -16.72 13.05
N GLN A 93 12.47 -16.72 12.21
CA GLN A 93 11.85 -15.50 11.68
C GLN A 93 11.32 -14.60 12.81
N LYS A 94 10.58 -15.17 13.78
CA LYS A 94 10.09 -14.43 14.95
C LYS A 94 11.22 -13.84 15.80
N LEU A 95 12.31 -14.57 16.01
CA LEU A 95 13.48 -14.06 16.75
C LEU A 95 14.21 -12.92 16.02
N LEU A 96 14.08 -12.90 14.68
CA LEU A 96 14.64 -11.88 13.81
C LEU A 96 13.71 -10.67 13.60
N GLU A 97 12.44 -10.75 14.02
CA GLU A 97 11.50 -9.62 13.95
C GLU A 97 12.03 -8.40 14.72
N GLY A 98 11.97 -7.24 14.07
CA GLY A 98 12.46 -5.97 14.62
C GLY A 98 13.98 -5.83 14.68
N ILE A 99 14.77 -6.82 14.22
CA ILE A 99 16.23 -6.70 14.16
C ILE A 99 16.64 -5.96 12.88
N THR A 100 17.30 -4.80 13.05
CA THR A 100 17.75 -3.95 11.93
C THR A 100 18.96 -4.51 11.20
N PHE A 101 19.86 -5.21 11.92
CA PHE A 101 21.07 -5.81 11.36
C PHE A 101 21.22 -7.27 11.81
N HIS A 102 21.46 -8.14 10.83
CA HIS A 102 21.70 -9.55 11.03
C HIS A 102 23.20 -9.81 10.88
N PRO A 103 23.88 -10.36 11.90
CA PRO A 103 25.24 -10.84 11.73
C PRO A 103 25.31 -11.83 10.56
N PHE A 104 26.50 -11.99 9.99
CA PHE A 104 26.70 -12.94 8.91
C PHE A 104 28.11 -13.51 8.94
N ILE A 105 28.27 -14.63 8.24
CA ILE A 105 29.54 -15.33 8.13
C ILE A 105 30.07 -15.10 6.72
N VAL A 106 31.37 -14.85 6.63
CA VAL A 106 32.11 -14.85 5.39
C VAL A 106 33.15 -15.96 5.45
N GLU A 107 33.10 -16.83 4.46
CA GLU A 107 34.08 -17.90 4.28
C GLU A 107 35.21 -17.39 3.38
N LEU A 108 36.39 -17.27 3.97
CA LEU A 108 37.65 -17.18 3.24
C LEU A 108 38.21 -18.60 3.10
N GLU A 109 39.13 -18.83 2.16
CA GLU A 109 39.61 -20.18 1.76
C GLU A 109 39.76 -21.19 2.92
N ASN A 110 40.41 -20.80 4.02
CA ASN A 110 40.60 -21.64 5.21
C ASN A 110 40.20 -20.96 6.52
N ILE A 111 39.47 -19.84 6.45
CA ILE A 111 39.15 -19.01 7.61
C ILE A 111 37.70 -18.56 7.53
N THR A 112 36.95 -18.87 8.57
CA THR A 112 35.59 -18.36 8.74
C THR A 112 35.64 -17.07 9.57
N VAL A 113 35.15 -15.97 8.99
CA VAL A 113 35.07 -14.67 9.66
C VAL A 113 33.60 -14.35 9.94
N PHE A 114 33.30 -14.08 11.21
CA PHE A 114 31.98 -13.69 11.68
C PHE A 114 31.90 -12.17 11.79
N VAL A 115 31.04 -11.54 11.00
CA VAL A 115 30.79 -10.10 11.03
C VAL A 115 29.66 -9.81 12.00
N SER A 116 29.99 -9.13 13.10
CA SER A 116 29.07 -8.88 14.22
C SER A 116 28.46 -7.48 14.20
N CYS A 117 29.15 -6.49 13.61
CA CYS A 117 28.67 -5.12 13.50
C CYS A 117 29.29 -4.43 12.27
N LEU A 118 28.49 -3.65 11.54
CA LEU A 118 28.97 -2.83 10.41
C LEU A 118 29.45 -1.43 10.85
N GLY A 119 29.27 -1.07 12.12
CA GLY A 119 29.56 0.27 12.62
C GLY A 119 28.51 1.32 12.24
N LYS A 120 28.85 2.59 12.46
CA LYS A 120 27.98 3.73 12.14
C LYS A 120 28.03 4.02 10.64
N ILE A 121 26.99 3.63 9.93
CA ILE A 121 26.84 3.93 8.50
C ILE A 121 26.24 5.33 8.34
N THR A 122 26.92 6.21 7.60
CA THR A 122 26.44 7.55 7.25
C THR A 122 26.17 7.67 5.75
N ILE A 123 25.29 8.61 5.38
CA ILE A 123 24.90 8.89 3.99
C ILE A 123 26.12 9.32 3.13
N SER A 124 26.99 10.19 3.67
CA SER A 124 28.08 10.81 2.92
C SER A 124 29.45 10.14 3.08
N ASN A 125 29.66 9.29 4.09
CA ASN A 125 30.97 8.69 4.37
C ASN A 125 30.92 7.17 4.60
N THR A 126 31.94 6.47 4.10
CA THR A 126 32.30 5.07 4.41
C THR A 126 33.09 4.96 5.72
N ASN A 127 32.82 5.82 6.71
CA ASN A 127 33.51 5.72 7.99
C ASN A 127 33.03 4.44 8.69
N LYS A 128 33.81 3.35 8.57
CA LYS A 128 33.55 2.03 9.19
C LYS A 128 33.79 2.04 10.71
N ILE A 129 33.54 3.19 11.34
CA ILE A 129 33.75 3.41 12.78
C ILE A 129 32.75 2.57 13.54
N GLY A 130 33.25 1.67 14.38
CA GLY A 130 32.45 0.69 15.11
C GLY A 130 32.24 -0.63 14.37
N TYR A 131 32.88 -0.84 13.20
CA TYR A 131 32.90 -2.16 12.56
C TYR A 131 33.54 -3.19 13.49
N ALA A 132 32.95 -4.39 13.58
CA ALA A 132 33.48 -5.47 14.40
C ALA A 132 33.25 -6.84 13.78
N ALA A 133 34.30 -7.64 13.74
CA ALA A 133 34.30 -9.01 13.26
C ALA A 133 35.14 -9.92 14.18
N SER A 134 34.99 -11.23 14.03
CA SER A 134 35.78 -12.19 14.78
C SER A 134 36.09 -13.42 13.97
N LEU A 135 37.27 -14.00 14.18
CA LEU A 135 37.67 -15.26 13.55
C LEU A 135 38.33 -16.20 14.56
N PHE A 136 38.30 -17.49 14.25
CA PHE A 136 38.91 -18.52 15.08
C PHE A 136 40.24 -18.98 14.46
N HIS A 137 41.33 -18.83 15.19
CA HIS A 137 42.63 -19.31 14.74
C HIS A 137 43.54 -19.67 15.92
N LYS A 138 44.61 -20.42 15.67
CA LYS A 138 45.57 -20.77 16.73
C LYS A 138 46.49 -19.59 17.02
N TYR A 139 46.50 -19.12 18.27
CA TYR A 139 47.50 -18.19 18.79
C TYR A 139 48.41 -18.96 19.75
N ARG A 140 49.74 -18.98 19.50
CA ARG A 140 50.71 -19.75 20.30
C ARG A 140 50.29 -21.23 20.50
N ARG A 141 49.83 -21.87 19.41
CA ARG A 141 49.34 -23.27 19.36
C ARG A 141 48.01 -23.54 20.09
N ILE A 142 47.39 -22.56 20.72
CA ILE A 142 46.10 -22.69 21.42
C ILE A 142 45.00 -22.07 20.56
N GLN A 143 43.87 -22.77 20.43
CA GLN A 143 42.70 -22.24 19.72
C GLN A 143 42.21 -20.95 20.41
N SER A 144 42.14 -19.87 19.64
CA SER A 144 41.87 -18.52 20.16
C SER A 144 40.82 -17.80 19.30
N VAL A 145 40.14 -16.83 19.90
CA VAL A 145 39.24 -15.92 19.18
C VAL A 145 39.98 -14.62 18.92
N PHE A 146 40.11 -14.25 17.65
CA PHE A 146 40.62 -12.96 17.23
C PHE A 146 39.43 -12.06 17.02
N TYR A 147 39.21 -11.11 17.93
CA TYR A 147 38.19 -10.08 17.80
C TYR A 147 38.82 -8.84 17.18
N GLN A 148 38.36 -8.44 16.00
CA GLN A 148 38.89 -7.32 15.26
C GLN A 148 37.84 -6.23 15.15
N HIS A 149 38.19 -5.00 15.48
CA HIS A 149 37.26 -3.88 15.41
C HIS A 149 37.96 -2.58 14.96
N ILE A 150 37.17 -1.68 14.40
CA ILE A 150 37.63 -0.38 13.90
C ILE A 150 37.11 0.70 14.84
N ASN A 151 38.02 1.38 15.50
CA ASN A 151 37.76 2.64 16.20
C ASN A 151 38.20 3.80 15.29
N LYS A 152 37.67 5.02 15.50
CA LYS A 152 37.83 6.22 14.65
C LYS A 152 39.05 6.19 13.71
N ASP A 153 40.24 6.17 14.28
CA ASP A 153 41.51 6.26 13.55
C ASP A 153 42.37 4.99 13.65
N PHE A 154 41.87 3.91 14.27
CA PHE A 154 42.66 2.73 14.60
C PHE A 154 41.93 1.42 14.37
N PHE A 155 42.67 0.46 13.84
CA PHE A 155 42.34 -0.95 13.84
C PHE A 155 42.83 -1.57 15.14
N VAL A 156 42.02 -2.45 15.74
CA VAL A 156 42.35 -3.15 16.98
C VAL A 156 42.04 -4.63 16.81
N ILE A 157 42.95 -5.48 17.27
CA ILE A 157 42.78 -6.93 17.35
C ILE A 157 43.00 -7.34 18.80
N THR A 158 41.97 -7.88 19.43
CA THR A 158 42.00 -8.43 20.78
C THR A 158 41.88 -9.94 20.67
N ILE A 159 42.83 -10.67 21.27
CA ILE A 159 42.89 -12.13 21.23
C ILE A 159 42.39 -12.69 22.56
N TYR A 160 41.41 -13.58 22.48
CA TYR A 160 40.83 -14.24 23.64
C TYR A 160 41.18 -15.73 23.69
N GLN A 161 41.57 -16.19 24.88
CA GLN A 161 41.70 -17.61 25.25
C GLN A 161 40.97 -17.83 26.56
N ASN A 162 40.15 -18.89 26.65
CA ASN A 162 39.36 -19.20 27.85
C ASN A 162 38.59 -17.99 28.40
N SER A 163 38.02 -17.17 27.51
CA SER A 163 37.29 -15.95 27.83
C SER A 163 38.09 -14.82 28.52
N GLN A 164 39.43 -14.91 28.48
CA GLN A 164 40.33 -13.87 28.96
C GLN A 164 41.13 -13.28 27.79
N ILE A 165 41.43 -11.97 27.87
CA ILE A 165 42.28 -11.29 26.90
C ILE A 165 43.72 -11.73 27.14
N VAL A 166 44.37 -12.29 26.11
CA VAL A 166 45.77 -12.73 26.18
C VAL A 166 46.71 -11.82 25.41
N ALA A 167 46.20 -11.06 24.45
CA ALA A 167 46.96 -10.07 23.70
C ALA A 167 46.01 -9.04 23.09
N GLU A 168 46.49 -7.81 22.94
CA GLU A 168 45.80 -6.74 22.22
C GLU A 168 46.81 -5.99 21.36
N TYR A 169 46.44 -5.73 20.11
CA TYR A 169 47.25 -5.01 19.14
C TYR A 169 46.46 -3.83 18.59
N LYS A 170 47.16 -2.74 18.27
CA LYS A 170 46.58 -1.52 17.73
C LYS A 170 47.49 -0.92 16.65
N ASP A 171 46.88 -0.47 15.56
CA ASP A 171 47.57 0.19 14.44
C ASP A 171 46.62 1.07 13.62
N THR A 172 47.14 1.88 12.70
CA THR A 172 46.37 2.74 11.77
C THR A 172 46.07 2.05 10.44
N SER A 173 46.68 0.89 10.16
CA SER A 173 46.45 0.10 8.95
C SER A 173 46.08 -1.36 9.27
N PRO A 174 45.12 -1.97 8.53
CA PRO A 174 44.73 -3.36 8.73
C PRO A 174 45.87 -4.34 8.41
N ASN A 175 46.75 -4.02 7.45
CA ASN A 175 47.93 -4.83 7.16
C ASN A 175 48.97 -4.73 8.28
N ALA A 176 49.21 -3.52 8.76
CA ALA A 176 50.20 -3.27 9.81
C ALA A 176 49.82 -3.97 11.13
N ILE A 177 48.54 -3.95 11.51
CA ILE A 177 48.09 -4.64 12.71
C ILE A 177 48.20 -6.17 12.60
N TRP A 178 47.83 -6.77 11.47
CA TRP A 178 47.94 -8.22 11.29
C TRP A 178 49.41 -8.67 11.25
N ASN A 179 50.30 -7.87 10.66
CA ASN A 179 51.74 -8.12 10.71
C ASN A 179 52.28 -8.09 12.15
N LYS A 180 51.79 -7.19 13.01
CA LYS A 180 52.15 -7.16 14.44
C LYS A 180 51.73 -8.41 15.21
N THR A 181 50.68 -9.11 14.79
CA THR A 181 50.29 -10.38 15.42
C THR A 181 51.27 -11.52 15.12
N GLY A 182 52.04 -11.42 14.03
CA GLY A 182 52.92 -12.48 13.53
C GLY A 182 52.18 -13.72 12.98
N ILE A 183 50.87 -13.63 12.76
CA ILE A 183 49.98 -14.73 12.37
C ILE A 183 49.19 -14.30 11.14
N LEU A 184 48.94 -15.25 10.22
CA LEU A 184 48.21 -15.00 8.97
C LEU A 184 48.79 -13.86 8.11
N THR A 185 50.09 -13.60 8.23
CA THR A 185 50.79 -12.51 7.51
C THR A 185 50.83 -12.69 6.00
N SER A 186 50.49 -13.87 5.49
CA SER A 186 50.36 -14.14 4.05
C SER A 186 49.04 -13.61 3.45
N ILE A 187 48.05 -13.29 4.29
CA ILE A 187 46.76 -12.77 3.85
C ILE A 187 46.73 -11.27 4.12
N LEU A 188 46.25 -10.49 3.14
CA LEU A 188 46.06 -9.05 3.33
C LEU A 188 45.10 -8.80 4.50
N GLY A 189 45.49 -7.88 5.37
CA GLY A 189 44.71 -7.47 6.52
C GLY A 189 43.32 -6.97 6.14
N ASP A 190 43.17 -6.25 5.02
CA ASP A 190 41.85 -5.85 4.50
C ASP A 190 40.92 -7.05 4.21
N THR A 191 41.49 -8.15 3.72
CA THR A 191 40.79 -9.41 3.47
C THR A 191 40.43 -10.10 4.78
N LEU A 192 41.34 -10.14 5.76
CA LEU A 192 41.05 -10.70 7.09
C LEU A 192 40.00 -9.89 7.85
N PHE A 193 40.01 -8.56 7.66
CA PHE A 193 38.96 -7.67 8.16
C PHE A 193 37.63 -7.84 7.44
N VAL A 194 37.61 -8.42 6.23
CA VAL A 194 36.40 -8.68 5.42
C VAL A 194 35.61 -7.39 5.11
N ILE A 195 36.25 -6.24 5.28
CA ILE A 195 35.61 -4.92 5.13
C ILE A 195 35.32 -4.55 3.68
N ASN A 196 36.02 -5.17 2.73
CA ASN A 196 35.86 -4.96 1.29
C ASN A 196 35.30 -6.20 0.59
N HIS A 197 34.85 -7.21 1.35
CA HIS A 197 34.22 -8.39 0.78
C HIS A 197 32.84 -8.02 0.21
N SER A 198 32.47 -8.61 -0.94
CA SER A 198 31.21 -8.32 -1.65
C SER A 198 29.99 -8.39 -0.72
N MET A 199 29.85 -9.47 0.05
CA MET A 199 28.75 -9.60 1.01
C MET A 199 28.69 -8.48 2.06
N THR A 200 29.85 -7.98 2.52
CA THR A 200 29.90 -6.88 3.48
C THR A 200 29.47 -5.58 2.82
N LEU A 201 29.93 -5.32 1.60
CA LEU A 201 29.56 -4.15 0.81
C LEU A 201 28.06 -4.15 0.48
N ASP A 202 27.51 -5.28 0.04
CA ASP A 202 26.08 -5.44 -0.23
C ASP A 202 25.23 -5.14 1.00
N LYS A 203 25.65 -5.61 2.19
CA LYS A 203 24.95 -5.33 3.45
C LYS A 203 25.04 -3.87 3.87
N ILE A 204 26.17 -3.20 3.60
CA ILE A 204 26.31 -1.76 3.82
C ILE A 204 25.38 -0.99 2.88
N ASP A 205 25.31 -1.37 1.61
CA ASP A 205 24.47 -0.69 0.63
C ASP A 205 22.97 -0.92 0.88
N GLN A 206 22.56 -2.12 1.31
CA GLN A 206 21.20 -2.37 1.80
C GLN A 206 20.84 -1.48 3.00
N ALA A 207 21.77 -1.33 3.96
CA ALA A 207 21.56 -0.47 5.12
C ALA A 207 21.48 1.02 4.71
N ARG A 208 22.26 1.44 3.72
CA ARG A 208 22.18 2.79 3.14
C ARG A 208 20.85 3.03 2.44
N GLN A 209 20.38 2.11 1.60
CA GLN A 209 19.08 2.23 0.94
C GLN A 209 17.95 2.41 1.96
N LYS A 210 18.00 1.67 3.07
CA LYS A 210 17.06 1.86 4.20
C LYS A 210 17.22 3.21 4.90
N LEU A 211 18.44 3.73 5.03
CA LEU A 211 18.67 5.09 5.56
C LEU A 211 18.12 6.15 4.60
N TYR A 212 18.34 6.00 3.29
CA TYR A 212 17.81 6.90 2.25
C TYR A 212 16.29 6.90 2.21
N SER A 213 15.64 5.76 2.43
CA SER A 213 14.18 5.69 2.50
C SER A 213 13.60 6.27 3.79
N CYS A 214 14.38 6.33 4.87
CA CYS A 214 13.94 6.85 6.18
C CYS A 214 14.38 8.31 6.45
N GLN A 215 15.34 8.84 5.70
CA GLN A 215 15.90 10.20 5.84
C GLN A 215 15.98 10.90 4.49
N LEU A 216 14.84 11.25 3.91
CA LEU A 216 14.78 12.48 3.14
C LEU A 216 14.27 13.58 4.08
N PRO A 217 15.00 14.70 4.26
CA PRO A 217 14.33 15.93 4.66
C PRO A 217 13.33 16.25 3.54
N ASN A 218 12.11 16.64 3.90
CA ASN A 218 11.07 17.05 2.95
C ASN A 218 11.44 18.28 2.09
N GLN A 219 12.71 18.75 2.08
CA GLN A 219 13.23 19.85 1.29
C GLN A 219 14.76 19.75 1.18
N CYS A 220 15.28 19.63 -0.04
CA CYS A 220 16.69 19.87 -0.39
C CYS A 220 16.98 21.38 -0.31
N MET A 221 18.16 21.79 0.18
CA MET A 221 18.56 23.20 0.26
C MET A 221 19.32 23.62 -1.01
N LEU A 222 19.38 24.93 -1.28
CA LEU A 222 20.08 25.50 -2.44
C LEU A 222 21.56 25.07 -2.52
N THR A 223 22.21 24.81 -1.38
CA THR A 223 23.58 24.31 -1.28
C THR A 223 23.75 22.88 -1.79
N ASP A 224 22.67 22.09 -1.80
CA ASP A 224 22.68 20.67 -2.15
C ASP A 224 22.55 20.45 -3.66
N TRP A 225 22.27 21.48 -4.47
CA TRP A 225 22.17 21.33 -5.93
C TRP A 225 23.51 21.05 -6.60
N ASN A 226 24.61 21.46 -5.97
CA ASN A 226 25.96 21.10 -6.42
C ASN A 226 26.36 19.70 -5.94
N ASN A 227 25.54 19.03 -5.10
CA ASN A 227 25.81 17.68 -4.65
C ASN A 227 25.27 16.67 -5.69
N GLU A 228 26.19 16.13 -6.47
CA GLU A 228 25.85 15.20 -7.56
C GLU A 228 25.06 13.97 -7.10
N ILE A 229 25.33 13.48 -5.88
CA ILE A 229 24.70 12.28 -5.33
C ILE A 229 23.22 12.54 -5.02
N ILE A 230 22.92 13.70 -4.42
CA ILE A 230 21.55 14.09 -4.06
C ILE A 230 20.74 14.33 -5.33
N MET A 231 21.31 15.06 -6.29
CA MET A 231 20.62 15.39 -7.54
C MET A 231 20.40 14.18 -8.43
N GLU A 232 21.36 13.25 -8.51
CA GLU A 232 21.19 11.98 -9.25
C GLU A 232 20.10 11.12 -8.61
N HIS A 233 20.00 11.11 -7.29
CA HIS A 233 18.93 10.38 -6.59
C HIS A 233 17.54 10.98 -6.87
N LEU A 234 17.41 12.32 -6.85
CA LEU A 234 16.17 12.99 -7.23
C LEU A 234 15.80 12.71 -8.70
N TYR A 235 16.79 12.66 -9.59
CA TYR A 235 16.59 12.28 -10.98
C TYR A 235 16.08 10.83 -11.12
N GLU A 236 16.73 9.87 -10.46
CA GLU A 236 16.34 8.45 -10.44
C GLU A 236 14.89 8.26 -9.94
N LEU A 237 14.51 8.99 -8.90
CA LEU A 237 13.17 8.91 -8.29
C LEU A 237 12.07 9.54 -9.15
N TYR A 238 12.29 10.77 -9.64
CA TYR A 238 11.22 11.56 -10.24
C TYR A 238 11.27 11.60 -11.77
N LEU A 239 12.46 11.74 -12.37
CA LEU A 239 12.60 12.06 -13.81
C LEU A 239 12.99 10.87 -14.69
N LYS A 240 13.80 9.91 -14.22
CA LYS A 240 14.40 8.85 -15.07
C LYS A 240 13.41 8.07 -15.93
N ARG A 241 12.19 7.87 -15.43
CA ARG A 241 11.12 7.13 -16.14
C ARG A 241 10.22 8.04 -16.99
N ASN A 242 10.34 9.36 -16.84
CA ASN A 242 9.37 10.34 -17.36
C ASN A 242 9.99 11.34 -18.34
N ILE A 243 11.32 11.47 -18.44
CA ILE A 243 12.01 12.34 -19.41
C ILE A 243 12.74 11.54 -20.49
N ARG A 244 13.02 12.17 -21.64
CA ARG A 244 13.87 11.59 -22.69
C ARG A 244 15.33 11.51 -22.21
N ARG A 245 16.00 10.39 -22.46
CA ARG A 245 17.41 10.15 -22.06
C ARG A 245 18.42 11.16 -22.63
N SER A 246 18.06 11.94 -23.64
CA SER A 246 18.92 12.90 -24.32
C SER A 246 18.87 14.32 -23.73
N VAL A 247 18.05 14.58 -22.71
CA VAL A 247 17.92 15.90 -22.11
C VAL A 247 18.96 16.07 -21.00
N GLU A 248 19.77 17.13 -21.10
CA GLU A 248 20.71 17.55 -20.07
C GLU A 248 19.97 18.21 -18.89
N TRP A 249 19.23 17.40 -18.14
CA TRP A 249 18.33 17.83 -17.07
C TRP A 249 19.03 18.65 -15.98
N ARG A 250 20.33 18.42 -15.75
CA ARG A 250 21.15 19.16 -14.79
C ARG A 250 21.28 20.64 -15.16
N GLN A 251 21.24 20.93 -16.46
CA GLN A 251 21.39 22.29 -16.98
C GLN A 251 20.23 23.20 -16.57
N ILE A 252 19.04 22.65 -16.31
CA ILE A 252 17.89 23.40 -15.77
C ILE A 252 18.23 24.04 -14.42
N PHE A 253 18.89 23.29 -13.54
CA PHE A 253 19.28 23.76 -12.20
C PHE A 253 20.47 24.73 -12.29
N GLN A 254 21.47 24.41 -13.11
CA GLN A 254 22.65 25.26 -13.31
C GLN A 254 22.29 26.62 -13.91
N ASN A 255 21.41 26.65 -14.92
CA ASN A 255 20.92 27.88 -15.54
C ASN A 255 20.20 28.78 -14.53
N TRP A 256 19.56 28.19 -13.52
CA TRP A 256 18.86 28.93 -12.49
C TRP A 256 19.84 29.47 -11.42
N ILE A 257 20.84 28.68 -10.99
CA ILE A 257 21.90 29.15 -10.08
C ILE A 257 22.64 30.36 -10.68
N GLN A 258 22.86 30.36 -12.00
CA GLN A 258 23.54 31.45 -12.70
C GLN A 258 22.67 32.69 -12.92
N GLN A 259 21.34 32.57 -12.75
CA GLN A 259 20.42 33.68 -12.93
C GLN A 259 20.43 34.61 -11.70
N LYS A 260 20.38 35.93 -11.93
CA LYS A 260 20.31 36.93 -10.85
C LYS A 260 18.97 36.95 -10.10
N SER A 261 17.90 36.49 -10.74
CA SER A 261 16.55 36.45 -10.19
C SER A 261 16.25 35.08 -9.59
N ASN A 262 15.69 35.08 -8.39
CA ASN A 262 15.19 33.89 -7.70
C ASN A 262 13.86 33.39 -8.25
N ILE A 263 13.24 34.11 -9.19
CA ILE A 263 11.97 33.77 -9.83
C ILE A 263 12.23 33.39 -11.28
N ILE A 264 11.59 32.31 -11.72
CA ILE A 264 11.49 31.94 -13.14
C ILE A 264 10.02 31.80 -13.55
N GLU A 265 9.79 31.95 -14.84
CA GLU A 265 8.62 31.36 -15.50
C GLU A 265 9.06 29.99 -16.06
N LEU A 266 8.28 28.95 -15.76
CA LEU A 266 8.69 27.55 -15.90
C LEU A 266 8.99 27.18 -17.35
N TYR A 267 8.10 27.55 -18.29
CA TYR A 267 8.19 27.09 -19.68
C TYR A 267 9.32 27.78 -20.44
N THR A 268 9.50 29.08 -20.26
CA THR A 268 10.64 29.84 -20.83
C THR A 268 11.96 29.37 -20.26
N HIS A 269 12.01 29.00 -18.98
CA HIS A 269 13.22 28.45 -18.37
C HIS A 269 13.56 27.07 -18.93
N PHE A 270 12.55 26.21 -19.11
CA PHE A 270 12.73 24.90 -19.74
C PHE A 270 13.11 25.02 -21.22
N GLY A 271 12.57 26.00 -21.94
CA GLY A 271 12.92 26.31 -23.33
C GLY A 271 14.38 26.74 -23.56
N LYS A 272 15.18 26.94 -22.49
CA LYS A 272 16.63 27.13 -22.60
C LYS A 272 17.40 25.81 -22.80
N VAL A 273 16.79 24.68 -22.46
CA VAL A 273 17.39 23.34 -22.52
C VAL A 273 16.64 22.44 -23.51
N TYR A 274 15.33 22.63 -23.65
CA TYR A 274 14.47 21.94 -24.59
C TYR A 274 14.35 22.72 -25.91
N ASP A 275 14.14 22.01 -27.03
CA ASP A 275 13.92 22.63 -28.34
C ASP A 275 12.69 23.58 -28.32
N SER A 276 12.75 24.67 -29.07
CA SER A 276 11.68 25.70 -29.11
C SER A 276 10.32 25.17 -29.56
N ASN A 277 10.29 24.02 -30.25
CA ASN A 277 9.07 23.36 -30.73
C ASN A 277 8.68 22.14 -29.87
N TYR A 278 9.31 21.96 -28.71
CA TYR A 278 9.06 20.82 -27.83
C TYR A 278 7.73 20.99 -27.09
N VAL A 279 6.83 20.03 -27.30
CA VAL A 279 5.55 19.96 -26.58
C VAL A 279 5.69 19.02 -25.39
N PHE A 280 5.64 19.58 -24.19
CA PHE A 280 5.72 18.82 -22.96
C PHE A 280 4.47 17.96 -22.74
N GLN A 281 4.67 16.69 -22.38
CA GLN A 281 3.59 15.84 -21.90
C GLN A 281 3.24 16.19 -20.45
N GLU A 282 1.96 16.08 -20.08
CA GLU A 282 1.50 16.38 -18.72
C GLU A 282 2.22 15.55 -17.65
N ARG A 283 2.51 14.28 -17.96
CA ARG A 283 3.27 13.37 -17.09
C ARG A 283 4.72 13.82 -16.87
N GLU A 284 5.36 14.35 -17.92
CA GLU A 284 6.72 14.87 -17.86
C GLU A 284 6.74 16.16 -17.02
N LEU A 285 5.80 17.08 -17.26
CA LEU A 285 5.67 18.32 -16.47
C LEU A 285 5.40 18.03 -15.00
N HIS A 286 4.53 17.05 -14.72
CA HIS A 286 4.25 16.65 -13.35
C HIS A 286 5.51 16.10 -12.65
N ALA A 287 6.27 15.24 -13.35
CA ALA A 287 7.54 14.72 -12.84
C ALA A 287 8.55 15.84 -12.54
N TRP A 288 8.66 16.83 -13.43
CA TRP A 288 9.46 18.03 -13.22
C TRP A 288 9.01 18.85 -12.03
N CYS A 289 7.71 19.13 -11.89
CA CYS A 289 7.16 19.86 -10.74
C CYS A 289 7.45 19.14 -9.41
N MET A 290 7.36 17.80 -9.40
CA MET A 290 7.66 16.99 -8.21
C MET A 290 9.15 17.06 -7.85
N MET A 291 10.03 16.96 -8.84
CA MET A 291 11.47 17.11 -8.61
C MET A 291 11.81 18.52 -8.13
N LEU A 292 11.22 19.57 -8.70
CA LEU A 292 11.41 20.96 -8.26
C LEU A 292 10.94 21.15 -6.82
N ARG A 293 9.79 20.61 -6.42
CA ARG A 293 9.34 20.68 -5.01
C ARG A 293 10.32 19.98 -4.07
N ALA A 294 10.77 18.79 -4.45
CA ALA A 294 11.75 18.03 -3.67
C ALA A 294 13.12 18.74 -3.57
N ALA A 295 13.50 19.46 -4.62
CA ALA A 295 14.71 20.27 -4.70
C ALA A 295 14.62 21.63 -3.94
N GLY A 296 13.51 21.89 -3.24
CA GLY A 296 13.33 23.06 -2.37
C GLY A 296 12.63 24.27 -3.01
N TYR A 297 12.02 24.08 -4.19
CA TYR A 297 11.38 25.17 -4.91
C TYR A 297 9.88 25.26 -4.63
N THR A 298 9.37 26.49 -4.65
CA THR A 298 7.97 26.80 -4.36
C THR A 298 7.28 27.42 -5.57
N ASN A 299 6.08 26.94 -5.89
CA ASN A 299 5.21 27.55 -6.89
C ASN A 299 4.54 28.80 -6.28
N ILE A 300 4.69 29.93 -6.96
CA ILE A 300 4.19 31.25 -6.56
C ILE A 300 3.20 31.83 -7.59
N THR A 301 2.64 30.98 -8.45
CA THR A 301 1.65 31.37 -9.47
C THR A 301 0.40 31.93 -8.78
N PRO A 302 -0.08 33.15 -9.14
CA PRO A 302 -1.15 33.82 -8.40
C PRO A 302 -2.56 33.52 -8.94
N TYR A 303 -2.67 32.71 -9.99
CA TYR A 303 -3.92 32.37 -10.69
C TYR A 303 -4.04 30.87 -10.96
N ASN A 304 -5.28 30.43 -11.21
CA ASN A 304 -5.59 29.05 -11.57
C ASN A 304 -5.21 28.74 -13.02
N LYS A 305 -5.03 27.44 -13.33
CA LYS A 305 -4.70 26.94 -14.67
C LYS A 305 -5.74 27.28 -15.75
N ASP A 306 -6.95 27.63 -15.36
CA ASP A 306 -8.02 28.09 -16.27
C ASP A 306 -7.74 29.47 -16.89
N VAL A 307 -6.83 30.25 -16.29
CA VAL A 307 -6.46 31.61 -16.76
C VAL A 307 -5.28 31.55 -17.72
N SER A 308 -4.24 30.80 -17.36
CA SER A 308 -3.05 30.60 -18.18
C SER A 308 -2.28 29.38 -17.74
N TYR A 309 -1.56 28.78 -18.68
CA TYR A 309 -0.64 27.67 -18.42
C TYR A 309 0.69 28.13 -17.83
N ASN A 310 1.04 29.43 -17.90
CA ASN A 310 2.32 29.92 -17.40
C ASN A 310 2.41 29.72 -15.88
N GLU A 311 3.48 29.06 -15.42
CA GLU A 311 3.73 28.81 -14.00
C GLU A 311 4.96 29.58 -13.53
N PHE A 312 4.86 30.25 -12.38
CA PHE A 312 5.96 30.98 -11.74
C PHE A 312 6.48 30.23 -10.52
N TRP A 313 7.79 30.07 -10.45
CA TRP A 313 8.45 29.31 -9.39
C TRP A 313 9.61 30.11 -8.79
N THR A 314 9.87 29.89 -7.50
CA THR A 314 10.98 30.52 -6.80
C THR A 314 11.83 29.55 -5.99
N ASN A 315 13.13 29.84 -5.95
CA ASN A 315 14.11 29.20 -5.07
C ASN A 315 14.49 30.08 -3.86
N ALA A 316 13.78 31.19 -3.62
CA ALA A 316 14.08 32.04 -2.48
C ALA A 316 13.79 31.32 -1.14
N PRO A 317 14.62 31.51 -0.11
CA PRO A 317 14.38 30.93 1.23
C PRO A 317 13.03 31.36 1.84
N ASP A 318 12.58 32.56 1.49
CA ASP A 318 11.25 33.09 1.83
C ASP A 318 10.45 33.33 0.54
N PRO A 319 9.52 32.43 0.17
CA PRO A 319 8.74 32.54 -1.05
C PRO A 319 7.58 33.54 -0.95
N GLU A 320 7.15 33.93 0.26
CA GLU A 320 5.92 34.73 0.44
C GLU A 320 6.09 36.15 -0.09
N LYS A 321 7.26 36.77 0.11
CA LYS A 321 7.59 38.06 -0.51
C LYS A 321 7.47 38.01 -2.03
N ASN A 322 7.96 36.94 -2.66
CA ASN A 322 7.87 36.78 -4.11
C ASN A 322 6.44 36.51 -4.57
N ARG A 323 5.67 35.75 -3.78
CA ARG A 323 4.24 35.50 -4.02
C ARG A 323 3.43 36.79 -4.01
N GLU A 324 3.63 37.65 -3.01
CA GLU A 324 2.95 38.95 -2.92
C GLU A 324 3.32 39.87 -4.09
N ILE A 325 4.60 39.93 -4.48
CA ILE A 325 5.06 40.74 -5.61
C ILE A 325 4.39 40.28 -6.92
N ILE A 326 4.40 38.96 -7.19
CA ILE A 326 3.81 38.40 -8.41
C ILE A 326 2.28 38.56 -8.40
N ALA A 327 1.62 38.37 -7.26
CA ALA A 327 0.18 38.61 -7.12
C ALA A 327 -0.19 40.08 -7.37
N LYS A 328 0.61 41.03 -6.86
CA LYS A 328 0.39 42.46 -7.08
C LYS A 328 0.57 42.86 -8.54
N LEU A 329 1.65 42.39 -9.18
CA LEU A 329 1.90 42.63 -10.60
C LEU A 329 0.78 42.05 -11.49
N TYR A 330 0.18 40.93 -11.07
CA TYR A 330 -0.96 40.33 -11.76
C TYR A 330 -2.23 41.16 -11.58
N ALA A 331 -2.55 41.56 -10.34
CA ALA A 331 -3.72 42.39 -10.04
C ALA A 331 -3.67 43.78 -10.71
N GLU A 332 -2.48 44.35 -10.87
CA GLU A 332 -2.26 45.63 -11.56
C GLU A 332 -2.20 45.50 -13.10
N GLY A 333 -2.34 44.30 -13.66
CA GLY A 333 -2.31 44.05 -15.11
C GLY A 333 -0.93 44.22 -15.75
N LEU A 334 0.13 44.28 -14.93
CA LEU A 334 1.53 44.43 -15.38
C LEU A 334 2.16 43.09 -15.77
N LEU A 335 1.59 41.97 -15.32
CA LEU A 335 1.89 40.63 -15.82
C LEU A 335 0.95 40.29 -16.98
N SER A 336 1.46 40.34 -18.21
CA SER A 336 0.72 39.90 -19.41
C SER A 336 0.64 38.37 -19.44
N VAL A 337 -0.43 37.80 -18.88
CA VAL A 337 -0.62 36.35 -18.79
C VAL A 337 -1.49 35.77 -19.93
N THR A 338 -2.19 36.63 -20.67
CA THR A 338 -2.99 36.23 -21.83
C THR A 338 -2.07 35.92 -23.00
N SER A 339 -2.10 34.68 -23.48
CA SER A 339 -1.61 34.38 -24.83
C SER A 339 -2.46 35.18 -25.84
N PRO A 340 -1.95 35.44 -27.05
CA PRO A 340 -2.74 36.03 -28.14
C PRO A 340 -4.07 35.29 -28.40
N ALA A 341 -4.15 33.99 -28.05
CA ALA A 341 -5.36 33.19 -28.14
C ALA A 341 -6.41 33.58 -27.08
N GLY A 342 -6.02 34.06 -25.90
CA GLY A 342 -6.96 34.57 -24.89
C GLY A 342 -7.75 35.77 -25.40
N ALA A 343 -7.06 36.73 -26.03
CA ALA A 343 -7.70 37.88 -26.67
C ALA A 343 -8.63 37.47 -27.83
N LEU A 344 -8.25 36.44 -28.61
CA LEU A 344 -9.10 35.86 -29.66
C LEU A 344 -10.37 35.23 -29.06
N TRP A 345 -10.25 34.43 -27.99
CA TRP A 345 -11.37 33.75 -27.35
C TRP A 345 -12.31 34.70 -26.59
N ASP A 346 -11.76 35.75 -25.97
CA ASP A 346 -12.56 36.82 -25.36
C ASP A 346 -13.31 37.61 -26.42
N CYS A 347 -12.69 37.83 -27.59
CA CYS A 347 -13.34 38.41 -28.75
C CYS A 347 -14.45 37.48 -29.29
N PHE A 348 -14.22 36.17 -29.31
CA PHE A 348 -15.19 35.15 -29.71
C PHE A 348 -16.40 35.15 -28.75
N ARG A 349 -16.14 35.15 -27.44
CA ARG A 349 -17.16 35.17 -26.38
C ARG A 349 -17.97 36.46 -26.42
N SER A 350 -17.32 37.60 -26.59
CA SER A 350 -17.98 38.90 -26.71
C SER A 350 -18.85 38.96 -27.97
N SER A 351 -18.36 38.45 -29.10
CA SER A 351 -19.09 38.39 -30.37
C SER A 351 -20.28 37.42 -30.30
N TYR A 352 -20.12 36.30 -29.60
CA TYR A 352 -21.20 35.33 -29.34
C TYR A 352 -22.29 35.94 -28.46
N ASN A 353 -21.91 36.61 -27.37
CA ASN A 353 -22.86 37.24 -26.44
C ASN A 353 -23.58 38.46 -27.05
N ALA A 354 -22.92 39.20 -27.96
CA ALA A 354 -23.53 40.30 -28.69
C ALA A 354 -24.52 39.83 -29.79
N ASN A 355 -24.46 38.56 -30.19
CA ASN A 355 -25.32 37.99 -31.22
C ASN A 355 -26.68 37.57 -30.64
N SER A 356 -27.61 38.52 -30.55
CA SER A 356 -28.91 38.36 -29.88
C SER A 356 -30.00 37.64 -30.72
N LYS A 357 -29.70 37.06 -31.88
CA LYS A 357 -30.73 36.39 -32.71
C LYS A 357 -30.29 35.03 -33.25
N GLY A 358 -31.12 34.01 -32.98
CA GLY A 358 -31.00 32.65 -33.47
C GLY A 358 -31.23 32.48 -34.98
N ILE A 359 -31.48 31.22 -35.35
CA ILE A 359 -31.09 30.46 -36.56
C ILE A 359 -31.14 31.12 -37.96
N ASP A 360 -31.77 32.27 -38.20
CA ASP A 360 -31.72 32.92 -39.53
C ASP A 360 -31.65 34.46 -39.46
N GLY A 361 -30.43 35.01 -39.39
CA GLY A 361 -30.27 36.48 -39.35
C GLY A 361 -28.86 37.08 -39.33
N LYS A 362 -27.89 36.45 -39.99
CA LYS A 362 -26.58 36.98 -40.46
C LYS A 362 -25.95 38.16 -39.67
N THR A 363 -25.09 37.83 -38.71
CA THR A 363 -23.72 38.35 -38.69
C THR A 363 -22.81 37.17 -38.36
N ARG A 364 -21.90 36.80 -39.26
CA ARG A 364 -20.96 35.70 -39.01
C ARG A 364 -20.08 36.15 -37.84
N ILE A 365 -20.05 35.39 -36.75
CA ILE A 365 -19.17 35.65 -35.59
C ILE A 365 -17.73 35.88 -36.06
N LEU A 366 -17.30 35.15 -37.09
CA LEU A 366 -16.00 35.33 -37.74
C LEU A 366 -15.79 36.69 -38.41
N SER A 367 -16.84 37.34 -38.93
CA SER A 367 -16.75 38.68 -39.50
C SER A 367 -16.54 39.75 -38.44
N ILE A 368 -17.10 39.57 -37.24
CA ILE A 368 -16.90 40.47 -36.10
C ILE A 368 -15.48 40.33 -35.53
N ILE A 369 -14.97 39.09 -35.49
CA ILE A 369 -13.60 38.81 -35.05
C ILE A 369 -12.57 39.30 -36.08
N ALA A 370 -12.90 39.23 -37.38
CA ALA A 370 -12.05 39.71 -38.46
C ALA A 370 -11.84 41.25 -38.46
N GLU A 371 -12.65 42.02 -37.74
CA GLU A 371 -12.41 43.46 -37.52
C GLU A 371 -11.26 43.73 -36.53
N LYS A 372 -10.93 42.76 -35.68
CA LYS A 372 -9.90 42.86 -34.63
C LYS A 372 -8.66 42.00 -34.89
N PHE A 373 -8.77 40.98 -35.73
CA PHE A 373 -7.68 40.08 -36.10
C PHE A 373 -7.68 39.84 -37.61
N THR A 374 -6.51 39.81 -38.23
CA THR A 374 -6.40 39.49 -39.66
C THR A 374 -6.69 38.01 -39.91
N TYR A 375 -7.15 37.68 -41.13
CA TYR A 375 -7.42 36.30 -41.52
C TYR A 375 -6.21 35.37 -41.37
N LYS A 376 -5.00 35.92 -41.54
CA LYS A 376 -3.73 35.20 -41.36
C LYS A 376 -3.50 34.85 -39.88
N GLU A 377 -3.71 35.81 -38.98
CA GLU A 377 -3.58 35.59 -37.53
C GLU A 377 -4.62 34.59 -37.01
N ILE A 378 -5.84 34.61 -37.55
CA ILE A 378 -6.90 33.66 -37.19
C ILE A 378 -6.53 32.23 -37.63
N ILE A 379 -5.97 32.07 -38.84
CA ILE A 379 -5.54 30.76 -39.37
C ILE A 379 -4.33 30.22 -38.60
N GLU A 380 -3.34 31.07 -38.33
CA GLU A 380 -2.13 30.69 -37.57
C GLU A 380 -2.45 30.31 -36.12
N GLN A 381 -3.47 30.93 -35.50
CA GLN A 381 -3.85 30.62 -34.12
C GLN A 381 -4.85 29.48 -33.94
N LEU A 382 -5.75 29.27 -34.91
CA LEU A 382 -6.76 28.21 -34.82
C LEU A 382 -6.30 26.89 -35.46
N GLU A 383 -5.27 26.91 -36.32
CA GLU A 383 -4.80 25.75 -37.08
C GLU A 383 -5.91 25.04 -37.89
N VAL A 384 -7.00 25.75 -38.26
CA VAL A 384 -8.13 25.17 -39.01
C VAL A 384 -8.30 25.82 -40.40
N ILE A 385 -8.48 24.99 -41.42
CA ILE A 385 -8.93 25.40 -42.75
C ILE A 385 -10.44 25.72 -42.68
N ILE A 386 -10.81 26.99 -42.88
CA ILE A 386 -12.21 27.43 -42.83
C ILE A 386 -12.91 27.05 -44.15
N ASN A 387 -13.75 26.01 -44.11
CA ASN A 387 -14.52 25.54 -45.26
C ASN A 387 -15.76 26.43 -45.50
N GLY A 388 -15.60 27.47 -46.32
CA GLY A 388 -16.70 28.31 -46.81
C GLY A 388 -17.34 27.76 -48.09
N PRO A 389 -18.50 28.32 -48.52
CA PRO A 389 -19.16 27.91 -49.76
C PRO A 389 -18.25 28.18 -50.96
N GLY A 390 -17.83 27.14 -51.69
CA GLY A 390 -16.94 27.22 -52.85
C GLY A 390 -15.74 26.27 -52.85
N CYS A 391 -15.46 25.58 -51.72
CA CYS A 391 -14.38 24.59 -51.68
C CYS A 391 -14.75 23.27 -52.40
N PRO A 392 -13.80 22.64 -53.14
CA PRO A 392 -14.03 21.34 -53.77
C PRO A 392 -14.34 20.26 -52.72
N ALA A 393 -15.25 19.34 -53.05
CA ALA A 393 -15.64 18.26 -52.15
C ALA A 393 -14.43 17.36 -51.86
N LEU A 394 -14.03 17.27 -50.59
CA LEU A 394 -12.95 16.37 -50.17
C LEU A 394 -13.44 14.92 -50.25
N GLU A 395 -12.62 14.06 -50.86
CA GLU A 395 -12.79 12.61 -50.76
C GLU A 395 -12.65 12.21 -49.29
N LYS A 396 -13.78 11.78 -48.71
CA LYS A 396 -13.84 11.42 -47.30
C LYS A 396 -12.96 10.20 -47.07
N PRO A 397 -11.96 10.25 -46.17
CA PRO A 397 -11.18 9.06 -45.85
C PRO A 397 -12.12 8.00 -45.28
N ILE A 398 -11.98 6.76 -45.77
CA ILE A 398 -12.73 5.61 -45.29
C ILE A 398 -12.36 5.43 -43.81
N ILE A 399 -13.30 5.74 -42.92
CA ILE A 399 -13.12 5.56 -41.49
C ILE A 399 -13.16 4.05 -41.21
N VAL A 400 -12.00 3.43 -41.11
CA VAL A 400 -11.87 2.08 -40.55
C VAL A 400 -12.01 2.22 -39.04
N ARG A 401 -13.19 1.93 -38.51
CA ARG A 401 -13.39 1.85 -37.05
C ARG A 401 -12.58 0.66 -36.54
N SER A 402 -11.52 0.93 -35.80
CA SER A 402 -10.78 -0.11 -35.07
C SER A 402 -11.72 -0.78 -34.06
N LYS A 403 -11.65 -2.11 -33.98
CA LYS A 403 -12.33 -2.90 -32.95
C LYS A 403 -11.94 -2.36 -31.58
N MET A 404 -12.88 -2.34 -30.63
CA MET A 404 -12.65 -1.86 -29.27
C MET A 404 -11.41 -2.54 -28.67
N SER A 405 -10.51 -1.75 -28.08
CA SER A 405 -9.24 -2.25 -27.54
C SER A 405 -9.48 -3.28 -26.44
N GLU A 406 -8.68 -4.36 -26.41
CA GLU A 406 -8.79 -5.42 -25.40
C GLU A 406 -8.69 -4.91 -23.95
N VAL A 407 -7.94 -3.82 -23.71
CA VAL A 407 -7.82 -3.19 -22.38
C VAL A 407 -9.18 -2.76 -21.85
N LYS A 408 -10.01 -2.12 -22.69
CA LYS A 408 -11.35 -1.65 -22.31
C LYS A 408 -12.31 -2.79 -22.04
N GLU A 409 -12.16 -3.90 -22.76
CA GLU A 409 -12.93 -5.11 -22.50
C GLU A 409 -12.55 -5.74 -21.16
N LYS A 410 -11.25 -5.80 -20.85
CA LYS A 410 -10.75 -6.30 -19.56
C LYS A 410 -11.20 -5.43 -18.39
N GLU A 411 -11.20 -4.11 -18.52
CA GLU A 411 -11.72 -3.20 -17.49
C GLU A 411 -13.19 -3.49 -17.16
N PHE A 412 -14.02 -3.73 -18.18
CA PHE A 412 -15.42 -4.12 -17.99
C PHE A 412 -15.56 -5.47 -17.29
N GLN A 413 -14.75 -6.47 -17.66
CA GLN A 413 -14.77 -7.77 -17.00
C GLN A 413 -14.31 -7.69 -15.53
N LEU A 414 -13.25 -6.92 -15.24
CA LEU A 414 -12.76 -6.71 -13.87
C LEU A 414 -13.79 -6.01 -13.00
N PHE A 415 -14.46 -4.99 -13.53
CA PHE A 415 -15.52 -4.28 -12.80
C PHE A 415 -16.65 -5.23 -12.35
N PHE A 416 -17.03 -6.17 -13.20
CA PHE A 416 -18.07 -7.15 -12.91
C PHE A 416 -17.54 -8.47 -12.30
N ALA A 417 -16.24 -8.60 -12.07
CA ALA A 417 -15.68 -9.66 -11.23
C ALA A 417 -15.78 -9.31 -9.73
N ASP A 418 -15.95 -8.02 -9.41
CA ASP A 418 -16.10 -7.54 -8.05
C ASP A 418 -17.46 -7.96 -7.44
N LYS A 419 -17.40 -8.68 -6.32
CA LYS A 419 -18.56 -9.12 -5.52
C LYS A 419 -19.37 -7.96 -4.91
N THR A 420 -18.82 -6.74 -4.88
CA THR A 420 -19.58 -5.55 -4.50
C THR A 420 -20.58 -5.14 -5.58
N ASN A 421 -20.32 -5.50 -6.85
CA ASN A 421 -21.15 -5.12 -7.99
C ASN A 421 -22.12 -6.24 -8.41
N VAL A 422 -21.72 -7.51 -8.27
CA VAL A 422 -22.54 -8.65 -8.69
C VAL A 422 -22.53 -9.81 -7.69
N ASN A 423 -23.60 -10.60 -7.72
CA ASN A 423 -23.66 -11.91 -7.10
C ASN A 423 -23.54 -12.99 -8.18
N MET A 424 -22.55 -13.88 -8.04
CA MET A 424 -22.38 -15.00 -8.94
C MET A 424 -23.34 -16.13 -8.57
N SER A 425 -24.05 -16.68 -9.57
CA SER A 425 -24.89 -17.85 -9.36
C SER A 425 -24.04 -19.09 -9.09
N SER A 426 -24.39 -19.88 -8.09
CA SER A 426 -23.73 -21.16 -7.81
C SER A 426 -24.31 -22.34 -8.60
N TYR A 427 -25.46 -22.16 -9.29
CA TYR A 427 -26.20 -23.26 -9.92
C TYR A 427 -26.84 -22.91 -11.28
N LYS A 428 -26.92 -21.63 -11.65
CA LYS A 428 -27.38 -21.21 -12.99
C LYS A 428 -26.20 -20.77 -13.84
N ILE A 429 -26.07 -21.41 -14.99
CA ILE A 429 -25.05 -21.12 -16.00
C ILE A 429 -25.74 -20.48 -17.21
N ASP A 430 -25.09 -19.49 -17.82
CA ASP A 430 -25.56 -18.89 -19.05
C ASP A 430 -25.36 -19.86 -20.22
N ALA A 431 -26.44 -20.13 -20.96
CA ALA A 431 -26.43 -21.15 -22.01
C ALA A 431 -25.50 -20.80 -23.18
N LYS A 432 -25.22 -19.51 -23.43
CA LYS A 432 -24.34 -19.07 -24.53
C LYS A 432 -22.87 -19.09 -24.12
N THR A 433 -22.54 -18.62 -22.92
CA THR A 433 -21.14 -18.49 -22.50
C THR A 433 -20.62 -19.68 -21.69
N GLN A 434 -21.51 -20.56 -21.20
CA GLN A 434 -21.19 -21.63 -20.25
C GLN A 434 -20.54 -21.12 -18.95
N LEU A 435 -20.67 -19.82 -18.66
CA LEU A 435 -20.20 -19.20 -17.42
C LEU A 435 -21.36 -18.99 -16.44
N PRO A 436 -21.10 -18.94 -15.12
CA PRO A 436 -22.11 -18.61 -14.13
C PRO A 436 -22.85 -17.31 -14.46
N VAL A 437 -24.17 -17.32 -14.29
CA VAL A 437 -24.99 -16.10 -14.42
C VAL A 437 -24.61 -15.11 -13.31
N LEU A 438 -24.40 -13.85 -13.68
CA LEU A 438 -24.04 -12.78 -12.76
C LEU A 438 -25.26 -11.88 -12.49
N TYR A 439 -25.67 -11.78 -11.24
CA TYR A 439 -26.81 -11.00 -10.80
C TYR A 439 -26.38 -9.61 -10.34
N LEU A 440 -26.94 -8.59 -10.98
CA LEU A 440 -26.62 -7.19 -10.70
C LEU A 440 -27.18 -6.75 -9.34
N LYS A 441 -26.34 -6.12 -8.49
CA LYS A 441 -26.74 -5.61 -7.16
C LYS A 441 -27.41 -4.24 -7.16
N ASP A 442 -27.33 -3.50 -8.27
CA ASP A 442 -27.84 -2.12 -8.39
C ASP A 442 -28.50 -1.87 -9.76
N GLN A 443 -28.95 -0.65 -10.00
CA GLN A 443 -29.50 -0.21 -11.28
C GLN A 443 -28.39 0.08 -12.30
N LYS A 444 -28.74 -0.02 -13.59
CA LYS A 444 -27.79 0.17 -14.71
C LYS A 444 -27.14 1.57 -14.69
N SER A 445 -27.89 2.60 -14.30
CA SER A 445 -27.40 3.98 -14.17
C SER A 445 -26.32 4.09 -13.09
N ALA A 446 -26.57 3.57 -11.90
CA ALA A 446 -25.61 3.56 -10.80
C ALA A 446 -24.32 2.81 -11.15
N PHE A 447 -24.44 1.68 -11.87
CA PHE A 447 -23.26 0.96 -12.37
C PHE A 447 -22.46 1.74 -13.38
N TRP A 448 -23.12 2.48 -14.28
CA TRP A 448 -22.42 3.33 -15.23
C TRP A 448 -21.67 4.47 -14.53
N GLU A 449 -22.30 5.14 -13.57
CA GLU A 449 -21.65 6.20 -12.78
C GLU A 449 -20.42 5.66 -12.05
N LYS A 450 -20.57 4.51 -11.36
CA LYS A 450 -19.45 3.85 -10.68
C LYS A 450 -18.35 3.41 -11.65
N PHE A 451 -18.71 2.80 -12.78
CA PHE A 451 -17.76 2.36 -13.80
C PHE A 451 -17.00 3.54 -14.43
N SER A 452 -17.70 4.61 -14.80
CA SER A 452 -17.08 5.79 -15.42
C SER A 452 -16.20 6.57 -14.44
N ALA A 453 -16.52 6.54 -13.14
CA ALA A 453 -15.65 7.07 -12.09
C ALA A 453 -14.40 6.20 -11.88
N THR A 454 -14.52 4.87 -11.88
CA THR A 454 -13.38 3.94 -11.75
C THR A 454 -12.48 3.93 -12.99
N TYR A 455 -13.06 3.99 -14.18
CA TYR A 455 -12.37 3.89 -15.48
C TYR A 455 -12.74 5.07 -16.41
N PRO A 456 -12.26 6.30 -16.14
CA PRO A 456 -12.64 7.49 -16.91
C PRO A 456 -12.25 7.42 -18.39
N ASN A 457 -11.19 6.65 -18.71
CA ASN A 457 -10.73 6.39 -20.08
C ASN A 457 -11.28 5.08 -20.69
N GLY A 458 -12.16 4.38 -19.98
CA GLY A 458 -12.68 3.07 -20.34
C GLY A 458 -13.64 3.07 -21.53
N MET A 459 -14.48 2.04 -21.62
CA MET A 459 -15.50 1.99 -22.67
C MET A 459 -16.56 3.07 -22.49
N LYS A 460 -17.12 3.54 -23.61
CA LYS A 460 -18.18 4.56 -23.60
C LYS A 460 -19.52 3.96 -23.20
N HIS A 461 -20.43 4.80 -22.70
CA HIS A 461 -21.74 4.40 -22.17
C HIS A 461 -22.53 3.46 -23.09
N THR A 462 -22.54 3.73 -24.40
CA THR A 462 -23.24 2.92 -25.39
C THR A 462 -22.66 1.50 -25.49
N SER A 463 -21.34 1.37 -25.53
CA SER A 463 -20.65 0.07 -25.48
C SER A 463 -20.91 -0.64 -24.15
N PHE A 464 -20.80 0.07 -23.03
CA PHE A 464 -21.09 -0.49 -21.70
C PHE A 464 -22.50 -1.10 -21.62
N MET A 465 -23.52 -0.36 -22.06
CA MET A 465 -24.90 -0.84 -22.06
C MET A 465 -25.12 -2.01 -23.03
N PHE A 466 -24.44 -1.99 -24.18
CA PHE A 466 -24.50 -3.08 -25.15
C PHE A 466 -23.91 -4.37 -24.59
N HIS A 467 -22.74 -4.31 -23.95
CA HIS A 467 -22.12 -5.48 -23.30
C HIS A 467 -22.95 -5.96 -22.11
N LEU A 468 -23.53 -5.05 -21.32
CA LEU A 468 -24.39 -5.41 -20.20
C LEU A 468 -25.67 -6.13 -20.64
N GLN A 469 -26.25 -5.78 -21.80
CA GLN A 469 -27.44 -6.43 -22.35
C GLN A 469 -27.16 -7.77 -23.04
N ASN A 470 -25.97 -7.95 -23.62
CA ASN A 470 -25.65 -9.11 -24.46
C ASN A 470 -24.79 -10.19 -23.75
N SER A 471 -24.60 -10.10 -22.44
CA SER A 471 -23.75 -11.01 -21.65
C SER A 471 -24.54 -11.81 -20.60
N CYS A 472 -23.84 -12.54 -19.72
CA CYS A 472 -24.42 -13.35 -18.64
C CYS A 472 -25.01 -12.54 -17.46
N TYR A 473 -25.19 -11.22 -17.60
CA TYR A 473 -25.70 -10.34 -16.54
C TYR A 473 -27.22 -10.33 -16.52
N LYS A 474 -27.81 -10.70 -15.38
CA LYS A 474 -29.27 -10.67 -15.19
C LYS A 474 -29.69 -9.64 -14.14
N TYR A 475 -30.74 -8.91 -14.49
CA TYR A 475 -31.44 -8.01 -13.59
C TYR A 475 -32.67 -8.74 -13.03
N ARG A 476 -32.97 -8.56 -11.74
CA ARG A 476 -34.24 -9.00 -11.11
C ARG A 476 -34.54 -10.50 -11.19
N GLU A 477 -33.72 -11.34 -10.57
CA GLU A 477 -34.30 -12.55 -9.99
C GLU A 477 -34.05 -12.53 -8.48
N ASN A 478 -35.14 -12.55 -7.70
CA ASN A 478 -35.07 -12.74 -6.25
C ASN A 478 -34.38 -14.07 -5.86
N LEU A 479 -34.12 -14.92 -6.84
CA LEU A 479 -33.46 -16.22 -6.78
C LEU A 479 -31.96 -16.17 -7.09
N GLY A 480 -31.39 -15.02 -7.47
CA GLY A 480 -30.01 -14.98 -7.92
C GLY A 480 -28.97 -15.16 -6.81
N GLY A 481 -28.41 -16.37 -6.69
CA GLY A 481 -27.26 -16.67 -5.84
C GLY A 481 -27.58 -16.89 -4.35
N LEU A 482 -28.75 -17.44 -4.02
CA LEU A 482 -29.03 -17.84 -2.64
C LEU A 482 -28.18 -19.07 -2.32
N CYS A 483 -27.31 -18.97 -1.31
CA CYS A 483 -26.83 -20.19 -0.64
C CYS A 483 -28.04 -20.91 -0.02
N ILE A 484 -27.89 -22.19 0.30
CA ILE A 484 -28.95 -23.00 0.92
C ILE A 484 -29.57 -22.26 2.12
N THR A 485 -28.74 -21.64 2.96
CA THR A 485 -29.19 -20.84 4.10
C THR A 485 -30.05 -19.63 3.70
N CYS A 486 -29.67 -18.90 2.65
CA CYS A 486 -30.48 -17.76 2.19
C CYS A 486 -31.80 -18.20 1.55
N ASN A 487 -31.84 -19.39 0.95
CA ASN A 487 -33.07 -19.95 0.41
C ASN A 487 -34.01 -20.39 1.54
N ASP A 488 -33.50 -21.24 2.43
CA ASP A 488 -34.31 -21.95 3.43
C ASP A 488 -34.77 -21.02 4.56
N TYR A 489 -33.93 -20.05 4.93
CA TYR A 489 -34.19 -19.14 6.06
C TYR A 489 -34.57 -17.73 5.64
N GLY A 490 -34.34 -17.35 4.38
CA GLY A 490 -34.66 -16.01 3.86
C GLY A 490 -35.80 -16.04 2.87
N TYR A 491 -35.62 -16.69 1.72
CA TYR A 491 -36.59 -16.70 0.64
C TYR A 491 -37.87 -17.48 0.98
N GLN A 492 -37.73 -18.75 1.38
CA GLN A 492 -38.86 -19.65 1.61
C GLN A 492 -39.78 -19.17 2.73
N PRO A 493 -39.29 -18.64 3.87
CA PRO A 493 -40.17 -18.14 4.92
C PRO A 493 -41.02 -16.96 4.46
N PHE A 494 -40.47 -16.05 3.63
CA PHE A 494 -41.27 -14.97 3.04
C PHE A 494 -42.35 -15.48 2.08
N GLU A 495 -42.05 -16.48 1.24
CA GLU A 495 -43.07 -17.09 0.36
C GLU A 495 -44.18 -17.74 1.20
N ASN A 496 -43.80 -18.51 2.22
CA ASN A 496 -44.75 -19.16 3.12
C ASN A 496 -45.62 -18.13 3.88
N LEU A 497 -45.04 -17.00 4.31
CA LEU A 497 -45.76 -15.91 4.97
C LEU A 497 -46.74 -15.23 4.01
N ILE A 498 -46.33 -14.95 2.78
CA ILE A 498 -47.19 -14.36 1.75
C ILE A 498 -48.35 -15.31 1.43
N GLU A 499 -48.09 -16.61 1.29
CA GLU A 499 -49.13 -17.63 1.10
C GLU A 499 -50.09 -17.67 2.30
N LEU A 500 -49.56 -17.66 3.53
CA LEU A 500 -50.35 -17.68 4.76
C LEU A 500 -51.26 -16.45 4.85
N VAL A 501 -50.74 -15.26 4.55
CA VAL A 501 -51.54 -14.02 4.49
C VAL A 501 -52.57 -14.09 3.37
N THR A 502 -52.22 -14.68 2.22
CA THR A 502 -53.13 -14.80 1.08
C THR A 502 -54.34 -15.68 1.36
N ILE A 503 -54.12 -16.78 2.09
CA ILE A 503 -55.16 -17.76 2.43
C ILE A 503 -56.07 -17.23 3.55
N ASN A 504 -55.52 -16.59 4.58
CA ASN A 504 -56.26 -16.28 5.80
C ASN A 504 -56.93 -14.89 5.82
N PHE A 505 -56.52 -13.97 4.94
CA PHE A 505 -57.13 -12.62 4.88
C PHE A 505 -58.06 -12.47 3.68
N SER A 506 -59.37 -12.45 3.92
CA SER A 506 -60.38 -12.27 2.85
C SER A 506 -60.51 -10.82 2.37
N ASN A 507 -60.18 -9.83 3.22
CA ASN A 507 -60.22 -8.42 2.85
C ASN A 507 -59.02 -8.07 1.95
N LYS A 508 -59.30 -7.77 0.67
CA LYS A 508 -58.28 -7.47 -0.33
C LYS A 508 -57.37 -6.30 0.07
N ILE A 509 -57.91 -5.21 0.63
CA ILE A 509 -57.10 -4.04 0.98
C ILE A 509 -56.11 -4.37 2.09
N GLN A 510 -56.57 -5.05 3.13
CA GLN A 510 -55.72 -5.46 4.26
C GLN A 510 -54.68 -6.50 3.83
N ARG A 511 -55.08 -7.46 2.99
CA ARG A 511 -54.18 -8.46 2.43
C ARG A 511 -53.08 -7.82 1.57
N ASP A 512 -53.46 -6.93 0.65
CA ASP A 512 -52.51 -6.29 -0.27
C ASP A 512 -51.54 -5.38 0.52
N GLN A 513 -51.98 -4.74 1.61
CA GLN A 513 -51.13 -3.98 2.53
C GLN A 513 -50.10 -4.89 3.23
N LEU A 514 -50.52 -6.01 3.82
CA LEU A 514 -49.61 -6.94 4.51
C LEU A 514 -48.60 -7.58 3.55
N ILE A 515 -49.04 -7.96 2.34
CA ILE A 515 -48.15 -8.48 1.31
C ILE A 515 -47.13 -7.42 0.90
N HIS A 516 -47.56 -6.16 0.73
CA HIS A 516 -46.65 -5.07 0.42
C HIS A 516 -45.58 -4.88 1.52
N GLU A 517 -45.98 -4.91 2.80
CA GLU A 517 -45.03 -4.81 3.91
C GLU A 517 -44.05 -5.99 3.96
N LEU A 518 -44.52 -7.22 3.73
CA LEU A 518 -43.68 -8.41 3.65
C LEU A 518 -42.68 -8.32 2.50
N GLU A 519 -43.11 -7.90 1.31
CA GLU A 519 -42.24 -7.73 0.14
C GLU A 519 -41.24 -6.60 0.33
N TRP A 520 -41.67 -5.50 0.95
CA TRP A 520 -40.82 -4.37 1.27
C TRP A 520 -39.70 -4.78 2.23
N LEU A 521 -40.08 -5.45 3.33
CA LEU A 521 -39.13 -5.97 4.31
C LEU A 521 -38.15 -6.96 3.69
N ARG A 522 -38.65 -7.89 2.86
CA ARG A 522 -37.82 -8.83 2.11
C ARG A 522 -36.79 -8.13 1.22
N CYS A 523 -37.18 -7.04 0.57
CA CYS A 523 -36.28 -6.26 -0.28
C CYS A 523 -35.21 -5.53 0.54
N HIS A 524 -35.60 -4.88 1.62
CA HIS A 524 -34.71 -4.17 2.52
C HIS A 524 -33.65 -5.12 3.11
N LEU A 525 -34.06 -6.25 3.70
CA LEU A 525 -33.14 -7.24 4.29
C LEU A 525 -32.15 -7.82 3.28
N LYS A 526 -32.52 -7.89 2.00
CA LYS A 526 -31.67 -8.44 0.95
C LYS A 526 -30.70 -7.43 0.34
N ARG A 527 -31.06 -6.14 0.28
CA ARG A 527 -30.34 -5.12 -0.49
C ARG A 527 -29.69 -4.05 0.37
N ASP A 528 -30.45 -3.53 1.33
CA ASP A 528 -30.10 -2.30 2.03
C ASP A 528 -29.46 -2.62 3.38
N TYR A 529 -29.90 -3.69 4.05
CA TYR A 529 -29.34 -4.12 5.33
C TYR A 529 -27.82 -4.33 5.30
N GLU A 530 -27.25 -4.95 4.25
CA GLU A 530 -25.78 -5.09 4.12
C GLU A 530 -25.06 -3.72 4.07
N ARG A 531 -25.72 -2.66 3.57
CA ARG A 531 -25.16 -1.30 3.45
C ARG A 531 -25.23 -0.51 4.76
N GLU A 532 -26.10 -0.93 5.67
CA GLU A 532 -26.31 -0.29 6.97
C GLU A 532 -25.31 -0.79 8.03
N LEU A 533 -24.58 -1.86 7.73
CA LEU A 533 -23.52 -2.41 8.56
C LEU A 533 -22.20 -1.68 8.31
N PHE A 534 -21.57 -1.21 9.39
CA PHE A 534 -20.31 -0.47 9.34
C PHE A 534 -19.12 -1.35 9.75
N VAL A 535 -18.10 -1.39 8.90
CA VAL A 535 -16.81 -2.05 9.14
C VAL A 535 -15.70 -1.10 8.69
N ASN A 536 -14.68 -0.91 9.52
CA ASN A 536 -13.56 -0.02 9.23
C ASN A 536 -12.72 -0.51 8.04
N GLU A 537 -11.98 0.41 7.42
CA GLU A 537 -11.09 0.10 6.28
C GLU A 537 -9.99 -0.94 6.63
N ASN A 538 -9.61 -1.03 7.91
CA ASN A 538 -8.67 -2.01 8.44
C ASN A 538 -9.30 -3.40 8.68
N GLY A 539 -10.60 -3.57 8.39
CA GLY A 539 -11.38 -4.78 8.58
C GLY A 539 -12.10 -4.89 9.93
N MET A 540 -11.75 -4.06 10.92
CA MET A 540 -12.29 -4.18 12.28
C MET A 540 -13.72 -3.65 12.38
N ALA A 541 -14.54 -4.30 13.21
CA ALA A 541 -15.86 -3.80 13.58
C ALA A 541 -15.76 -2.98 14.88
N ASP A 542 -16.37 -1.80 14.89
CA ASP A 542 -16.50 -0.97 16.09
C ASP A 542 -17.91 -1.07 16.68
N HIS A 543 -18.07 -0.55 17.90
CA HIS A 543 -19.38 -0.37 18.49
C HIS A 543 -20.20 0.66 17.69
N VAL A 544 -21.47 0.35 17.44
CA VAL A 544 -22.44 1.23 16.79
C VAL A 544 -23.63 1.35 17.74
N ASP A 545 -24.13 2.57 17.97
CA ASP A 545 -25.21 2.81 18.93
C ASP A 545 -26.53 2.08 18.56
N CYS A 546 -26.76 1.84 17.27
CA CYS A 546 -27.90 1.07 16.78
C CYS A 546 -27.68 -0.43 17.04
N ILE A 547 -28.49 -1.03 17.91
CA ILE A 547 -28.34 -2.45 18.29
C ILE A 547 -28.51 -3.41 17.10
N ASN A 548 -29.37 -3.07 16.13
CA ASN A 548 -29.60 -3.90 14.94
C ASN A 548 -28.38 -3.92 14.00
N HIS A 549 -27.50 -2.91 14.05
CA HIS A 549 -26.36 -2.77 13.15
C HIS A 549 -25.00 -2.97 13.83
N CYS A 550 -24.97 -3.18 15.15
CA CYS A 550 -23.73 -3.42 15.86
C CYS A 550 -23.24 -4.87 15.66
N LEU A 551 -22.21 -5.02 14.83
CA LEU A 551 -21.58 -6.31 14.54
C LEU A 551 -21.01 -6.98 15.81
N LEU A 552 -20.36 -6.20 16.68
CA LEU A 552 -19.82 -6.70 17.95
C LEU A 552 -20.93 -7.25 18.86
N PHE A 553 -22.13 -6.67 18.81
CA PHE A 553 -23.27 -7.17 19.57
C PHE A 553 -23.75 -8.53 19.03
N VAL A 554 -23.83 -8.67 17.70
CA VAL A 554 -24.19 -9.94 17.04
C VAL A 554 -23.17 -11.05 17.35
N PHE A 555 -21.87 -10.70 17.43
CA PHE A 555 -20.81 -11.64 17.81
C PHE A 555 -20.69 -11.89 19.31
N ARG A 556 -21.52 -11.24 20.14
CA ARG A 556 -21.47 -11.31 21.62
C ARG A 556 -20.17 -10.78 22.23
N GLU A 557 -19.53 -9.83 21.55
CA GLU A 557 -18.27 -9.19 21.94
C GLU A 557 -18.48 -7.73 22.39
N CYS A 558 -19.68 -7.17 22.23
CA CYS A 558 -20.01 -5.81 22.65
C CYS A 558 -20.50 -5.76 24.11
N MET A 559 -19.76 -5.04 24.96
CA MET A 559 -20.13 -4.77 26.35
C MET A 559 -20.75 -3.37 26.57
N HIS A 560 -20.94 -2.61 25.49
CA HIS A 560 -21.46 -1.24 25.54
C HIS A 560 -23.00 -1.23 25.42
N GLN A 561 -23.64 -0.22 26.01
CA GLN A 561 -25.08 0.00 25.88
C GLN A 561 -25.43 0.55 24.49
N HIS A 562 -26.61 0.20 23.99
CA HIS A 562 -27.14 0.66 22.71
C HIS A 562 -28.40 1.49 22.98
N PHE A 563 -28.43 2.73 22.51
CA PHE A 563 -29.53 3.66 22.76
C PHE A 563 -30.47 3.84 21.57
N SER A 564 -30.12 3.28 20.40
CA SER A 564 -30.94 3.34 19.20
C SER A 564 -31.26 1.97 18.60
N ARG A 565 -32.35 1.93 17.83
CA ARG A 565 -32.81 0.75 17.08
C ARG A 565 -33.17 1.18 15.66
N CYS A 566 -32.90 0.32 14.69
CA CYS A 566 -33.24 0.59 13.29
C CYS A 566 -34.74 0.32 13.10
N GLN A 567 -35.49 1.37 12.73
CA GLN A 567 -36.93 1.25 12.50
C GLN A 567 -37.26 0.20 11.45
N GLU A 568 -36.44 0.10 10.39
CA GLU A 568 -36.66 -0.83 9.28
C GLU A 568 -36.34 -2.28 9.65
N CYS A 569 -35.29 -2.52 10.43
CA CYS A 569 -35.01 -3.84 10.99
C CYS A 569 -36.06 -4.26 12.02
N ASP A 570 -36.57 -3.31 12.80
CA ASP A 570 -37.60 -3.56 13.81
C ASP A 570 -38.97 -3.91 13.20
N LYS A 571 -39.19 -3.60 11.91
CA LYS A 571 -40.40 -4.01 11.19
C LYS A 571 -40.63 -5.52 11.20
N ILE A 572 -39.58 -6.34 11.30
CA ILE A 572 -39.73 -7.79 11.49
C ILE A 572 -40.57 -8.06 12.74
N PHE A 573 -40.20 -7.47 13.88
CA PHE A 573 -40.87 -7.77 15.14
C PHE A 573 -42.29 -7.18 15.18
N THR A 574 -42.49 -5.98 14.63
CA THR A 574 -43.81 -5.36 14.60
C THR A 574 -44.77 -6.09 13.66
N LEU A 575 -44.29 -6.53 12.49
CA LEU A 575 -45.09 -7.26 11.51
C LEU A 575 -45.49 -8.64 12.03
N PHE A 576 -44.58 -9.38 12.65
CA PHE A 576 -44.90 -10.67 13.25
C PHE A 576 -45.86 -10.54 14.42
N LYS A 577 -45.74 -9.47 15.22
CA LYS A 577 -46.70 -9.18 16.27
C LYS A 577 -48.09 -8.89 15.70
N ASP A 578 -48.18 -8.02 14.68
CA ASP A 578 -49.45 -7.69 14.02
C ASP A 578 -50.10 -8.94 13.38
N LEU A 579 -49.30 -9.81 12.75
CA LEU A 579 -49.76 -11.09 12.23
C LEU A 579 -50.25 -12.03 13.34
N THR A 580 -49.55 -12.10 14.46
CA THR A 580 -49.93 -12.94 15.62
C THR A 580 -51.24 -12.46 16.25
N ASP A 581 -51.43 -11.14 16.34
CA ASP A 581 -52.63 -10.52 16.92
C ASP A 581 -53.88 -10.70 16.01
N ARG A 582 -53.67 -10.84 14.69
CA ARG A 582 -54.75 -10.94 13.70
C ARG A 582 -55.08 -12.35 13.25
N LEU A 583 -54.16 -13.30 13.38
CA LEU A 583 -54.32 -14.69 12.96
C LEU A 583 -54.71 -15.58 14.14
N ASP A 584 -55.47 -16.63 13.84
CA ASP A 584 -55.87 -17.62 14.83
C ASP A 584 -54.66 -18.30 15.47
N ALA A 585 -54.81 -18.69 16.74
CA ALA A 585 -53.76 -19.31 17.55
C ALA A 585 -53.14 -20.58 16.93
N ILE A 586 -53.85 -21.23 16.01
CA ILE A 586 -53.38 -22.40 15.25
C ILE A 586 -52.13 -22.05 14.41
N HIS A 587 -51.99 -20.80 13.97
CA HIS A 587 -50.88 -20.35 13.14
C HIS A 587 -49.67 -19.83 13.95
N HIS A 588 -49.84 -19.56 15.24
CA HIS A 588 -48.79 -18.97 16.09
C HIS A 588 -47.49 -19.79 16.11
N PRO A 589 -47.50 -21.14 16.20
CA PRO A 589 -46.26 -21.92 16.16
C PRO A 589 -45.47 -21.75 14.84
N LYS A 590 -46.18 -21.69 13.70
CA LYS A 590 -45.55 -21.47 12.39
C LYS A 590 -45.01 -20.05 12.24
N LEU A 591 -45.73 -19.06 12.76
CA LEU A 591 -45.24 -17.67 12.78
C LEU A 591 -43.97 -17.56 13.61
N LEU A 592 -43.89 -18.21 14.77
CA LEU A 592 -42.66 -18.24 15.57
C LEU A 592 -41.51 -18.89 14.80
N GLU A 593 -41.75 -20.03 14.14
CA GLU A 593 -40.77 -20.71 13.30
C GLU A 593 -40.24 -19.80 12.18
N TYR A 594 -41.14 -19.15 11.42
CA TYR A 594 -40.75 -18.23 10.36
C TYR A 594 -39.98 -17.02 10.89
N GLN A 595 -40.33 -16.53 12.08
CA GLN A 595 -39.60 -15.44 12.74
C GLN A 595 -38.17 -15.86 13.08
N GLU A 596 -37.98 -17.03 13.69
CA GLU A 596 -36.66 -17.59 14.01
C GLU A 596 -35.82 -17.83 12.76
N GLN A 597 -36.45 -18.30 11.68
CA GLN A 597 -35.79 -18.49 10.39
C GLN A 597 -35.28 -17.15 9.83
N LEU A 598 -36.11 -16.11 9.84
CA LEU A 598 -35.68 -14.79 9.36
C LEU A 598 -34.61 -14.15 10.26
N ILE A 599 -34.61 -14.41 11.56
CA ILE A 599 -33.52 -13.99 12.47
C ILE A 599 -32.21 -14.72 12.12
N CYS A 600 -32.26 -16.02 11.85
CA CYS A 600 -31.11 -16.78 11.36
C CYS A 600 -30.57 -16.22 10.03
N TYR A 601 -31.47 -15.83 9.13
CA TYR A 601 -31.12 -15.19 7.86
C TYR A 601 -30.42 -13.84 8.06
N LEU A 602 -30.92 -13.00 8.97
CA LEU A 602 -30.28 -11.73 9.35
C LEU A 602 -28.87 -11.94 9.89
N ALA A 603 -28.68 -12.89 10.80
CA ALA A 603 -27.37 -13.23 11.34
C ALA A 603 -26.41 -13.69 10.23
N HIS A 604 -26.91 -14.50 9.28
CA HIS A 604 -26.15 -14.94 8.12
C HIS A 604 -25.72 -13.77 7.21
N GLN A 605 -26.63 -12.84 6.87
CA GLN A 605 -26.28 -11.65 6.07
C GLN A 605 -25.24 -10.79 6.79
N THR A 606 -25.40 -10.62 8.10
CA THR A 606 -24.48 -9.85 8.94
C THR A 606 -23.06 -10.42 8.91
N HIS A 607 -22.93 -11.73 9.13
CA HIS A 607 -21.64 -12.41 9.10
C HIS A 607 -21.02 -12.39 7.70
N LYS A 608 -21.82 -12.59 6.65
CA LYS A 608 -21.38 -12.53 5.26
C LYS A 608 -20.86 -11.13 4.89
N ALA A 609 -21.54 -10.07 5.29
CA ALA A 609 -21.10 -8.69 5.06
C ALA A 609 -19.75 -8.42 5.73
N TYR A 610 -19.61 -8.80 7.00
CA TYR A 610 -18.36 -8.66 7.75
C TYR A 610 -17.19 -9.41 7.09
N LEU A 611 -17.38 -10.68 6.72
CA LEU A 611 -16.34 -11.49 6.07
C LEU A 611 -15.92 -10.94 4.71
N ASN A 612 -16.85 -10.39 3.92
CA ASN A 612 -16.52 -9.79 2.63
C ASN A 612 -15.63 -8.55 2.80
N VAL A 613 -15.86 -7.72 3.82
CA VAL A 613 -15.01 -6.56 4.10
C VAL A 613 -13.63 -6.98 4.62
N GLN A 614 -13.58 -7.97 5.53
CA GLN A 614 -12.33 -8.55 6.02
C GLN A 614 -11.45 -9.11 4.88
N PHE A 615 -12.06 -9.87 3.96
CA PHE A 615 -11.37 -10.40 2.79
C PHE A 615 -10.78 -9.29 1.91
N ASN A 616 -11.54 -8.23 1.64
CA ASN A 616 -11.06 -7.09 0.85
C ASN A 616 -9.95 -6.31 1.56
N SER A 617 -10.01 -6.17 2.89
CA SER A 617 -8.94 -5.51 3.68
C SER A 617 -7.64 -6.32 3.63
N ILE A 618 -7.73 -7.66 3.71
CA ILE A 618 -6.57 -8.55 3.58
C ILE A 618 -5.97 -8.46 2.17
N LEU A 619 -6.79 -8.44 1.11
CA LEU A 619 -6.30 -8.25 -0.25
C LEU A 619 -5.58 -6.90 -0.44
N ARG A 620 -6.14 -5.81 0.08
CA ARG A 620 -5.48 -4.48 0.03
C ARG A 620 -4.15 -4.47 0.78
N LYS A 621 -4.05 -5.16 1.92
CA LYS A 621 -2.78 -5.34 2.62
C LYS A 621 -1.78 -6.08 1.73
N LEU A 622 -2.18 -7.14 1.03
CA LEU A 622 -1.30 -7.87 0.12
C LEU A 622 -0.81 -7.02 -1.07
N ASP A 623 -1.68 -6.20 -1.67
CA ASP A 623 -1.32 -5.29 -2.76
C ASP A 623 -0.38 -4.16 -2.30
N SER A 624 -0.42 -3.75 -1.03
CA SER A 624 0.54 -2.77 -0.47
C SER A 624 1.96 -3.31 -0.29
N TYR A 625 2.17 -4.62 -0.48
CA TYR A 625 3.47 -5.29 -0.48
C TYR A 625 4.03 -5.56 -1.88
N SER A 626 3.35 -5.10 -2.95
CA SER A 626 3.82 -5.13 -4.35
C SER A 626 4.09 -3.74 -4.89
#